data_AF-A0A925YR01-F1
#
_entry.id   AF-A0A925YR01-F1
#
_cell.length_a   1.000
_cell.length_b   1.000
_cell.length_c   1.000
_cell.angle_alpha   90.00
_cell.angle_beta   90.00
_cell.angle_gamma   90.00
#
_symmetry.space_group_name_H-M   'P 1'
#
loop_
_entity.id
_entity.type
_entity.pdbx_description
1 polymer ?
#
loop_
_entity_poly.entity_id
_entity_poly.type
_entity_poly.pdbx_seq_one_letter_code
_entity_poly.pdbx_strand_id
1 'polypeptide(L)'
;RPSDILAMVGWAFSLAMAGNFPALVLGVWWKRATTAGAICGIIAGFGLCLFYLVTTRYFPGAGVAYFGMTSLLNPVTGAPIVDIAKAMALPNAMEHWPTLAHPLANKVGWFNLNNINCGLLGMPVGFLVIIVVSLMTKAPSAELQAFIDEIRKPRGRTILEEKT
;
A
#
# COMPACT_ATOMS: atom_id res chain seq x y z
N ARG A 1 17.00 -18.79 4.33
CA ARG A 1 17.01 -18.67 5.81
C ARG A 1 15.59 -18.28 6.24
N PRO A 2 15.09 -18.61 7.45
CA PRO A 2 13.68 -18.36 7.82
C PRO A 2 13.23 -16.89 7.66
N SER A 3 14.15 -15.95 7.81
CA SER A 3 13.94 -14.50 7.63
C SER A 3 13.47 -14.10 6.23
N ASP A 4 13.83 -14.86 5.19
CA ASP A 4 13.52 -14.48 3.81
C ASP A 4 12.03 -14.71 3.51
N ILE A 5 11.44 -15.76 4.09
CA ILE A 5 10.02 -16.10 3.91
C ILE A 5 9.12 -15.03 4.53
N LEU A 6 9.47 -14.57 5.74
CA LEU A 6 8.75 -13.49 6.43
C LEU A 6 8.70 -12.22 5.59
N ALA A 7 9.81 -11.87 4.92
CA ALA A 7 9.85 -10.71 4.04
C ALA A 7 8.99 -10.90 2.79
N MET A 8 9.09 -12.04 2.10
CA MET A 8 8.27 -12.32 0.91
C MET A 8 6.77 -12.29 1.20
N VAL A 9 6.36 -12.92 2.30
CA VAL A 9 4.96 -12.96 2.73
C VAL A 9 4.48 -11.57 3.14
N GLY A 10 5.30 -10.82 3.88
CA GLY A 10 5.00 -9.44 4.26
C GLY A 10 4.82 -8.52 3.04
N TRP A 11 5.64 -8.67 2.00
CA TRP A 11 5.48 -7.95 0.74
C TRP A 11 4.18 -8.32 0.02
N ALA A 12 3.84 -9.60 -0.03
CA ALA A 12 2.59 -10.06 -0.64
C ALA A 12 1.36 -9.45 0.05
N PHE A 13 1.34 -9.44 1.39
CA PHE A 13 0.25 -8.82 2.16
C PHE A 13 0.18 -7.30 1.96
N SER A 14 1.31 -6.61 1.94
CA SER A 14 1.34 -5.17 1.69
C SER A 14 0.87 -4.78 0.29
N LEU A 15 1.24 -5.57 -0.73
CA LEU A 15 0.76 -5.37 -2.10
C LEU A 15 -0.74 -5.65 -2.22
N ALA A 16 -1.22 -6.73 -1.60
CA ALA A 16 -2.64 -7.07 -1.58
C ALA A 16 -3.46 -6.01 -0.83
N MET A 17 -2.95 -5.50 0.30
CA MET A 17 -3.53 -4.41 1.08
C MET A 17 -3.63 -3.14 0.25
N ALA A 18 -2.55 -2.72 -0.41
CA ALA A 18 -2.53 -1.48 -1.19
C ALA A 18 -3.48 -1.51 -2.41
N GLY A 19 -3.64 -2.68 -3.04
CA GLY A 19 -4.53 -2.86 -4.19
C GLY A 19 -5.99 -3.06 -3.79
N ASN A 20 -6.29 -4.11 -3.03
CA ASN A 20 -7.67 -4.60 -2.90
C ASN A 20 -8.46 -3.95 -1.77
N PHE A 21 -7.79 -3.59 -0.66
CA PHE A 21 -8.49 -3.17 0.55
C PHE A 21 -9.32 -1.88 0.35
N PRO A 22 -8.80 -0.80 -0.24
CA PRO A 22 -9.59 0.42 -0.45
C PRO A 22 -10.82 0.19 -1.33
N ALA A 23 -10.68 -0.60 -2.39
CA ALA A 23 -11.78 -0.91 -3.31
C ALA A 23 -12.87 -1.76 -2.64
N LEU A 24 -12.49 -2.77 -1.84
CA LEU A 24 -13.44 -3.62 -1.12
C LEU A 24 -14.21 -2.83 -0.06
N VAL A 25 -13.50 -2.02 0.74
CA VAL A 25 -14.13 -1.21 1.79
C VAL A 25 -15.10 -0.19 1.18
N LEU A 26 -14.65 0.58 0.19
CA LEU A 26 -15.52 1.58 -0.44
C LEU A 26 -16.66 0.94 -1.23
N GLY A 27 -16.46 -0.22 -1.86
CA GLY A 27 -17.55 -0.94 -2.53
C GLY A 27 -18.66 -1.39 -1.57
N VAL A 28 -18.31 -1.85 -0.37
CA VAL A 28 -19.29 -2.35 0.61
C VAL A 28 -19.98 -1.22 1.36
N TRP A 29 -19.29 -0.15 1.73
CA TRP A 29 -19.86 0.88 2.61
C TRP A 29 -20.20 2.20 1.90
N TRP A 30 -19.64 2.50 0.72
CA TRP A 30 -19.83 3.78 0.05
C TRP A 30 -20.62 3.65 -1.26
N LYS A 31 -21.89 4.07 -1.26
CA LYS A 31 -22.80 3.95 -2.42
C LYS A 31 -22.32 4.67 -3.68
N ARG A 32 -21.46 5.67 -3.52
CA ARG A 32 -20.93 6.47 -4.64
C ARG A 32 -19.65 5.88 -5.24
N ALA A 33 -19.12 4.76 -4.72
CA ALA A 33 -17.93 4.13 -5.30
C ALA A 33 -18.18 3.75 -6.77
N THR A 34 -17.39 4.31 -7.69
CA THR A 34 -17.50 4.07 -9.13
C THR A 34 -16.45 3.08 -9.62
N THR A 35 -16.73 2.35 -10.70
CA THR A 35 -15.76 1.42 -11.31
C THR A 35 -14.48 2.14 -11.75
N ALA A 36 -14.61 3.33 -12.34
CA ALA A 36 -13.46 4.14 -12.74
C ALA A 36 -12.62 4.55 -11.52
N GLY A 37 -13.28 5.01 -10.44
CA GLY A 37 -12.60 5.34 -9.20
C GLY A 37 -11.89 4.14 -8.58
N ALA A 38 -12.55 2.98 -8.54
CA ALA A 38 -11.96 1.73 -8.05
C ALA A 38 -10.70 1.33 -8.85
N ILE A 39 -10.76 1.35 -10.18
CA ILE A 39 -9.61 1.00 -11.03
C ILE A 39 -8.46 1.99 -10.83
N CYS A 40 -8.73 3.31 -10.87
CA CYS A 40 -7.72 4.32 -10.62
C CYS A 40 -7.09 4.18 -9.22
N GLY A 41 -7.90 3.87 -8.22
CA GLY A 41 -7.47 3.62 -6.85
C GLY A 41 -6.55 2.42 -6.71
N ILE A 42 -6.93 1.28 -7.31
CA ILE A 42 -6.11 0.07 -7.32
C ILE A 42 -4.77 0.36 -8.00
N ILE A 43 -4.78 1.00 -9.17
CA ILE A 43 -3.55 1.33 -9.91
C ILE A 43 -2.67 2.29 -9.11
N ALA A 44 -3.23 3.34 -8.51
CA ALA A 44 -2.47 4.31 -7.74
C ALA A 44 -1.90 3.71 -6.44
N GLY A 45 -2.72 2.99 -5.68
CA GLY A 45 -2.30 2.37 -4.42
C GLY A 45 -1.28 1.25 -4.63
N PHE A 46 -1.57 0.33 -5.55
CA PHE A 46 -0.65 -0.76 -5.91
C PHE A 46 0.63 -0.23 -6.56
N GLY A 47 0.51 0.75 -7.47
CA GLY A 47 1.64 1.40 -8.12
C GLY A 47 2.57 2.09 -7.14
N LEU A 48 2.03 2.80 -6.13
CA LEU A 48 2.84 3.42 -5.09
C LEU A 48 3.55 2.38 -4.21
N CYS A 49 2.89 1.28 -3.84
CA CYS A 49 3.53 0.21 -3.06
C CYS A 49 4.65 -0.47 -3.86
N LEU A 50 4.40 -0.78 -5.15
CA LEU A 50 5.42 -1.34 -6.04
C LEU A 50 6.59 -0.38 -6.22
N PHE A 51 6.32 0.90 -6.48
CA PHE A 51 7.35 1.93 -6.57
C PHE A 51 8.20 1.97 -5.30
N TYR A 52 7.56 1.99 -4.12
CA TYR A 52 8.26 2.03 -2.85
C TYR A 52 9.11 0.78 -2.62
N LEU A 53 8.55 -0.40 -2.90
CA LEU A 53 9.26 -1.67 -2.79
C LEU A 53 10.46 -1.72 -3.73
N VAL A 54 10.27 -1.37 -5.00
CA VAL A 54 11.32 -1.43 -6.02
C VAL A 54 12.43 -0.44 -5.70
N THR A 55 12.09 0.79 -5.35
CA THR A 55 13.09 1.81 -5.00
C THR A 55 13.85 1.43 -3.73
N THR A 56 13.18 1.05 -2.64
CA THR A 56 13.87 0.72 -1.38
C THR A 56 14.66 -0.61 -1.42
N ARG A 57 14.28 -1.54 -2.31
CA ARG A 57 14.92 -2.85 -2.43
C ARG A 57 16.02 -2.89 -3.49
N TYR A 58 15.75 -2.38 -4.69
CA TYR A 58 16.63 -2.52 -5.86
C TYR A 58 17.36 -1.21 -6.22
N PHE A 59 16.78 -0.05 -5.91
CA PHE A 59 17.37 1.27 -6.24
C PHE A 59 17.45 2.23 -5.04
N PRO A 60 17.97 1.80 -3.87
CA PRO A 60 17.85 2.60 -2.65
C PRO A 60 18.69 3.89 -2.70
N GLY A 61 19.79 3.93 -3.45
CA GLY A 61 20.56 5.14 -3.70
C GLY A 61 19.77 6.21 -4.46
N ALA A 62 19.00 5.80 -5.47
CA ALA A 62 18.07 6.68 -6.17
C ALA A 62 16.93 7.16 -5.24
N GLY A 63 16.47 6.28 -4.33
CA GLY A 63 15.56 6.63 -3.24
C GLY A 63 16.04 7.81 -2.40
N VAL A 64 17.29 7.78 -1.97
CA VAL A 64 17.91 8.85 -1.19
C VAL A 64 18.13 10.10 -2.03
N ALA A 65 18.74 9.95 -3.22
CA ALA A 65 19.19 11.08 -4.04
C ALA A 65 18.03 11.86 -4.68
N TYR A 66 17.00 11.17 -5.18
CA TYR A 66 15.93 11.79 -5.96
C TYR A 66 14.60 11.85 -5.21
N PHE A 67 14.33 10.88 -4.34
CA PHE A 67 13.04 10.73 -3.68
C PHE A 67 13.08 11.13 -2.19
N GLY A 68 14.21 11.66 -1.70
CA GLY A 68 14.35 12.17 -0.33
C GLY A 68 14.16 11.12 0.76
N MET A 69 14.41 9.84 0.45
CA MET A 69 14.34 8.78 1.45
C MET A 69 15.46 8.94 2.48
N THR A 70 15.13 8.79 3.76
CA THR A 70 16.09 8.90 4.86
C THR A 70 16.41 7.53 5.42
N SER A 71 17.45 7.45 6.25
CA SER A 71 17.75 6.22 6.99
C SER A 71 16.62 5.89 7.94
N LEU A 72 16.28 4.61 8.00
CA LEU A 72 15.39 4.08 9.03
C LEU A 72 16.05 4.22 10.40
N LEU A 73 15.24 4.38 11.43
CA LEU A 73 15.68 4.50 12.82
C LEU A 73 15.55 3.16 13.52
N ASN A 74 16.52 2.85 14.38
CA ASN A 74 16.44 1.68 15.24
C ASN A 74 15.32 1.88 16.28
N PRO A 75 14.38 0.94 16.44
CA PRO A 75 13.23 1.10 17.34
C PRO A 75 13.60 1.12 18.83
N VAL A 76 14.79 0.63 19.21
CA VAL A 76 15.26 0.61 20.60
C VAL A 76 16.10 1.84 20.91
N THR A 77 16.99 2.23 20.01
CA THR A 77 17.97 3.31 20.27
C THR A 77 17.60 4.64 19.65
N GLY A 78 16.63 4.68 18.71
CA GLY A 78 16.30 5.88 17.93
C GLY A 78 17.40 6.35 16.97
N ALA A 79 18.56 5.67 16.96
CA ALA A 79 19.67 6.04 16.11
C ALA A 79 19.44 5.61 14.64
N PRO A 80 19.96 6.37 13.65
CA PRO A 80 19.95 5.95 12.26
C PRO A 80 20.63 4.60 12.07
N ILE A 81 19.99 3.71 11.32
CA ILE A 81 20.52 2.36 11.03
C ILE A 81 21.70 2.44 10.06
N VAL A 82 21.73 3.47 9.20
CA VAL A 82 22.82 3.71 8.25
C VAL A 82 23.17 5.19 8.21
N ASP A 83 24.46 5.48 8.27
CA ASP A 83 24.99 6.80 7.95
C ASP A 83 24.90 7.02 6.44
N ILE A 84 23.91 7.80 6.01
CA ILE A 84 23.61 8.05 4.60
C ILE A 84 24.80 8.72 3.90
N ALA A 85 25.48 9.64 4.57
CA ALA A 85 26.61 10.36 3.97
C ALA A 85 27.76 9.40 3.65
N LYS A 86 28.07 8.48 4.58
CA LYS A 86 29.08 7.44 4.35
C LYS A 86 28.63 6.41 3.33
N ALA A 87 27.36 5.99 3.38
CA ALA A 87 26.84 4.98 2.47
C ALA A 87 26.70 5.49 1.03
N MET A 88 26.42 6.78 0.83
CA MET A 88 26.37 7.44 -0.48
C MET A 88 27.75 7.78 -1.04
N ALA A 89 28.78 7.87 -0.18
CA ALA A 89 30.16 8.09 -0.61
C ALA A 89 30.83 6.82 -1.19
N LEU A 90 30.21 5.65 -1.03
CA LEU A 90 30.72 4.42 -1.61
C LEU A 90 30.48 4.40 -3.14
N PRO A 91 31.42 3.87 -3.93
CA PRO A 91 31.29 3.82 -5.39
C PRO A 91 30.09 2.99 -5.86
N ASN A 92 29.61 2.07 -5.02
CA ASN A 92 28.45 1.22 -5.30
C ASN A 92 27.11 1.79 -4.81
N ALA A 93 27.07 3.00 -4.26
CA ALA A 93 25.87 3.57 -3.65
C ALA A 93 24.70 3.79 -4.62
N MET A 94 25.02 3.94 -5.91
CA MET A 94 24.05 4.13 -7.00
C MET A 94 23.94 2.90 -7.90
N GLU A 95 24.58 1.79 -7.52
CA GLU A 95 24.48 0.55 -8.29
C GLU A 95 23.06 -0.03 -8.21
N HIS A 96 22.60 -0.51 -9.36
CA HIS A 96 21.20 -0.82 -9.62
C HIS A 96 21.04 -2.18 -10.32
N TRP A 97 21.44 -3.26 -9.67
CA TRP A 97 21.25 -4.63 -10.14
C TRP A 97 21.29 -5.51 -8.88
N PRO A 98 20.64 -6.69 -8.78
CA PRO A 98 20.16 -7.25 -7.51
C PRO A 98 21.30 -7.77 -6.60
N THR A 99 22.09 -6.85 -6.06
CA THR A 99 23.07 -7.10 -5.04
C THR A 99 22.29 -7.06 -3.73
N LEU A 100 21.97 -8.25 -3.21
CA LEU A 100 21.46 -8.45 -1.85
C LEU A 100 22.32 -7.76 -0.77
N ALA A 101 23.53 -7.32 -1.13
CA ALA A 101 24.52 -6.65 -0.29
C ALA A 101 24.58 -5.11 -0.46
N HIS A 102 23.66 -4.46 -1.18
CA HIS A 102 23.68 -3.00 -1.29
C HIS A 102 23.57 -2.33 0.11
N PRO A 103 24.45 -1.38 0.47
CA PRO A 103 24.55 -0.85 1.84
C PRO A 103 23.27 -0.22 2.37
N LEU A 104 22.47 0.38 1.46
CA LEU A 104 21.20 1.06 1.74
C LEU A 104 19.93 0.18 1.57
N ALA A 105 20.03 -1.03 1.01
CA ALA A 105 18.85 -1.83 0.70
C ALA A 105 18.08 -2.22 1.96
N ASN A 106 16.76 -2.02 1.95
CA ASN A 106 15.84 -2.21 3.09
C ASN A 106 16.13 -1.34 4.34
N LYS A 107 17.02 -0.34 4.24
CA LYS A 107 17.43 0.51 5.36
C LYS A 107 17.10 1.99 5.17
N VAL A 108 16.45 2.32 4.06
CA VAL A 108 15.99 3.65 3.72
C VAL A 108 14.50 3.63 3.44
N GLY A 109 13.84 4.75 3.71
CA GLY A 109 12.41 4.87 3.49
C GLY A 109 11.86 6.24 3.88
N TRP A 110 10.56 6.43 3.66
CA TRP A 110 9.81 7.57 4.15
C TRP A 110 9.17 7.26 5.49
N PHE A 111 9.04 8.26 6.36
CA PHE A 111 8.33 8.15 7.64
C PHE A 111 8.79 6.97 8.54
N ASN A 112 10.06 6.59 8.44
CA ASN A 112 10.60 5.41 9.12
C ASN A 112 9.87 4.10 8.79
N LEU A 113 9.30 4.00 7.58
CA LEU A 113 8.64 2.80 7.09
C LEU A 113 9.63 1.89 6.37
N ASN A 114 9.77 0.67 6.87
CA ASN A 114 10.48 -0.36 6.12
C ASN A 114 9.71 -0.72 4.83
N ASN A 115 10.37 -1.44 3.94
CA ASN A 115 9.75 -1.85 2.67
C ASN A 115 8.68 -2.92 2.82
N ILE A 116 8.72 -3.71 3.90
CA ILE A 116 7.65 -4.66 4.26
C ILE A 116 6.33 -3.93 4.44
N ASN A 117 6.37 -2.71 4.97
CA ASN A 117 5.20 -1.90 5.27
C ASN A 117 4.80 -0.95 4.13
N CYS A 118 5.18 -1.21 2.87
CA CYS A 118 4.80 -0.34 1.75
C CYS A 118 3.29 -0.13 1.61
N GLY A 119 2.50 -1.11 2.06
CA GLY A 119 1.04 -1.06 2.00
C GLY A 119 0.44 0.10 2.79
N LEU A 120 1.12 0.57 3.84
CA LEU A 120 0.67 1.70 4.66
C LEU A 120 0.72 3.04 3.91
N LEU A 121 1.51 3.15 2.84
CA LEU A 121 1.53 4.32 1.97
C LEU A 121 0.52 4.18 0.82
N GLY A 122 0.46 2.98 0.23
CA GLY A 122 -0.44 2.70 -0.89
C GLY A 122 -1.91 2.77 -0.49
N MET A 123 -2.27 2.27 0.70
CA MET A 123 -3.67 2.19 1.13
C MET A 123 -4.34 3.58 1.28
N PRO A 124 -3.79 4.55 2.02
CA PRO A 124 -4.41 5.89 2.14
C PRO A 124 -4.55 6.58 0.78
N VAL A 125 -3.53 6.45 -0.08
CA VAL A 125 -3.57 7.01 -1.44
C VAL A 125 -4.66 6.33 -2.27
N GLY A 126 -4.78 5.00 -2.18
CA GLY A 126 -5.86 4.25 -2.81
C GLY A 126 -7.24 4.74 -2.39
N PHE A 127 -7.49 4.90 -1.09
CA PHE A 127 -8.76 5.48 -0.60
C PHE A 127 -9.01 6.87 -1.18
N LEU A 128 -8.01 7.75 -1.09
CA LEU A 128 -8.12 9.13 -1.57
C LEU A 128 -8.44 9.16 -3.07
N VAL A 129 -7.73 8.38 -3.88
CA VAL A 129 -7.94 8.33 -5.33
C VAL A 129 -9.32 7.78 -5.68
N ILE A 130 -9.77 6.70 -5.03
CA ILE A 130 -11.13 6.18 -5.27
C ILE A 130 -12.16 7.24 -4.93
N ILE A 131 -12.00 7.94 -3.81
CA ILE A 131 -12.92 8.98 -3.37
C ILE A 131 -12.95 10.12 -4.38
N VAL A 132 -11.80 10.72 -4.68
CA VAL A 132 -11.70 11.88 -5.58
C VAL A 132 -12.23 11.53 -6.97
N VAL A 133 -11.79 10.42 -7.56
CA VAL A 133 -12.22 10.03 -8.90
C VAL A 133 -13.71 9.71 -8.91
N SER A 134 -14.25 9.01 -7.90
CA SER A 134 -15.69 8.73 -7.83
C SER A 134 -16.56 9.96 -7.59
N LEU A 135 -16.00 11.02 -7.00
CA LEU A 135 -16.68 12.32 -6.91
C LEU A 135 -16.69 13.05 -8.26
N MET A 136 -15.64 12.88 -9.08
CA MET A 136 -15.49 13.52 -10.39
C MET A 136 -16.19 12.76 -11.53
N THR A 137 -16.44 11.46 -11.39
CA THR A 137 -17.11 10.64 -12.41
C THR A 137 -18.62 10.58 -12.21
N LYS A 138 -19.33 10.08 -13.24
CA LYS A 138 -20.78 9.89 -13.17
C LYS A 138 -21.12 8.92 -12.05
N ALA A 139 -22.09 9.30 -11.23
CA ALA A 139 -22.61 8.43 -10.19
C ALA A 139 -23.16 7.12 -10.80
N PRO A 140 -23.07 5.99 -10.06
CA PRO A 140 -23.68 4.73 -10.46
C PRO A 140 -25.18 4.90 -10.77
N SER A 141 -25.74 4.13 -11.70
CA SER A 141 -27.17 4.21 -12.04
C SER A 141 -28.07 3.93 -10.82
N ALA A 142 -29.27 4.52 -10.80
CA ALA A 142 -30.22 4.33 -9.70
C ALA A 142 -30.57 2.84 -9.49
N GLU A 143 -30.67 2.08 -10.57
CA GLU A 143 -30.89 0.63 -10.55
C GLU A 143 -29.73 -0.13 -9.87
N LEU A 144 -28.48 0.18 -10.20
CA LEU A 144 -27.31 -0.43 -9.55
C LEU A 144 -27.25 -0.07 -8.06
N GLN A 145 -27.59 1.17 -7.70
CA GLN A 145 -27.66 1.58 -6.31
C GLN A 145 -28.78 0.83 -5.55
N ALA A 146 -29.95 0.64 -6.17
CA ALA A 146 -31.05 -0.12 -5.60
C ALA A 146 -30.68 -1.59 -5.38
N PHE A 147 -30.00 -2.22 -6.36
CA PHE A 147 -29.49 -3.58 -6.24
C PHE A 147 -28.48 -3.73 -5.09
N ILE A 148 -27.53 -2.79 -4.95
CA ILE A 148 -26.58 -2.79 -3.82
C ILE A 148 -27.31 -2.63 -2.49
N ASP A 149 -28.32 -1.76 -2.42
CA ASP A 149 -29.13 -1.56 -1.22
C ASP A 149 -29.95 -2.81 -0.85
N GLU A 150 -30.40 -3.58 -1.85
CA GLU A 150 -31.03 -4.87 -1.62
C GLU A 150 -30.04 -5.89 -1.03
N ILE A 151 -28.83 -6.02 -1.60
CA ILE A 151 -27.79 -6.93 -1.08
C ILE A 151 -27.39 -6.58 0.36
N ARG A 152 -27.36 -5.29 0.71
CA ARG A 152 -27.00 -4.83 2.07
C ARG A 152 -28.07 -5.15 3.11
N LYS A 153 -29.31 -5.43 2.72
CA LYS A 153 -30.38 -5.79 3.65
C LYS A 153 -30.34 -7.31 3.87
N PRO A 154 -29.97 -7.80 5.07
CA PRO A 154 -29.99 -9.23 5.35
C PRO A 154 -31.43 -9.76 5.21
N ARG A 155 -31.61 -10.84 4.45
CA ARG A 155 -32.89 -11.55 4.33
C ARG A 155 -32.80 -12.88 5.08
N GLY A 156 -33.68 -13.06 6.04
CA GLY A 156 -33.86 -14.27 6.83
C GLY A 156 -34.85 -13.98 7.96
N ARG A 157 -35.87 -14.82 8.16
CA ARG A 157 -36.75 -14.72 9.34
C ARG A 157 -35.88 -14.84 10.58
N THR A 158 -36.07 -13.96 11.57
CA THR A 158 -35.45 -14.16 12.87
C THR A 158 -35.95 -15.49 13.42
N ILE A 159 -35.05 -16.44 13.68
CA ILE A 159 -35.36 -17.79 14.22
C ILE A 159 -36.14 -17.70 15.55
N LEU A 160 -36.19 -16.50 16.16
CA LEU A 160 -36.96 -16.22 17.37
C LEU A 160 -38.49 -16.21 17.16
N GLU A 161 -38.99 -16.04 15.93
CA GLU A 161 -40.44 -16.10 15.64
C GLU A 161 -40.97 -17.54 15.49
N GLU A 162 -40.09 -18.54 15.39
CA GLU A 162 -40.50 -19.94 15.22
C GLU A 162 -40.66 -20.68 16.57
N LYS A 163 -40.30 -20.03 17.69
CA LYS A 163 -40.31 -20.61 19.04
C LYS A 163 -41.27 -19.96 20.03
N THR A 164 -42.13 -19.06 19.58
CA THR A 164 -43.23 -18.47 20.37
C THR A 164 -44.56 -18.87 19.77
#